data_AF-A0A662GW99-F1
#
_entry.id   AF-A0A662GW99-F1
#
_cell.length_a   1.000
_cell.length_b   1.000
_cell.length_c   1.000
_cell.angle_alpha   90.00
_cell.angle_beta   90.00
_cell.angle_gamma   90.00
#
_symmetry.space_group_name_H-M   'P 1'
#
loop_
_entity.id
_entity.type
_entity.pdbx_description
1 polymer ?
#
loop_
_entity_poly.entity_id
_entity_poly.type
_entity_poly.pdbx_seq_one_letter_code
_entity_poly.pdbx_strand_id
1 'polypeptide(L)' 'MLEAYKKRTNARSLDEAIRRLLIEHRRALAENYFGIDKGKISGFSEEDRLEDRE' A
#
# COMPACT_ATOMS: atom_id res chain seq x y z
N MET A 1 2.02 13.77 21.47
CA MET A 1 2.14 13.40 20.03
C MET A 1 0.90 12.67 19.52
N LEU A 2 0.53 11.53 20.11
CA LEU A 2 -0.62 10.73 19.65
C LEU A 2 -1.98 11.44 19.77
N GLU A 3 -2.22 12.21 20.84
CA GLU A 3 -3.44 13.05 20.96
C GLU A 3 -3.58 14.09 19.85
N ALA A 4 -2.46 14.65 19.37
CA ALA A 4 -2.49 15.58 18.25
C ALA A 4 -2.88 14.87 16.94
N TYR A 5 -2.43 13.63 16.75
CA TYR A 5 -2.83 12.81 15.60
C TYR A 5 -4.30 12.38 15.69
N LYS A 6 -4.78 11.99 16.88
CA LYS A 6 -6.21 11.73 17.13
C LYS A 6 -7.08 12.93 16.75
N LYS A 7 -6.68 14.14 17.15
CA LYS A 7 -7.38 15.38 16.78
C LYS A 7 -7.37 15.61 15.26
N ARG A 8 -6.22 15.46 14.60
CA ARG A 8 -6.09 15.64 13.14
C ARG A 8 -6.91 14.63 12.33
N THR A 9 -7.00 13.39 12.81
CA THR A 9 -7.73 12.31 12.13
C THR A 9 -9.18 12.19 12.57
N ASN A 10 -9.60 13.01 13.54
CA ASN A 10 -10.91 12.94 14.19
C ASN A 10 -11.24 11.52 14.70
N ALA A 11 -10.25 10.84 15.28
CA ALA A 11 -10.44 9.52 15.87
C ALA A 11 -11.18 9.62 17.21
N ARG A 12 -12.08 8.68 17.48
CA ARG A 12 -12.95 8.66 18.67
C ARG A 12 -12.19 8.23 19.93
N SER A 13 -11.14 7.44 19.76
CA SER A 13 -10.27 6.98 20.84
C SER A 13 -8.80 6.96 20.41
N LEU A 14 -7.90 6.81 21.39
CA LEU A 14 -6.48 6.61 21.12
C LEU A 14 -6.22 5.27 20.41
N ASP A 15 -6.98 4.22 20.73
CA ASP A 15 -6.90 2.93 20.01
C ASP A 15 -7.25 3.07 18.53
N GLU A 16 -8.30 3.82 18.21
CA GLU A 16 -8.66 4.09 16.83
C GLU A 16 -7.55 4.86 16.11
N ALA A 17 -6.97 5.87 16.78
CA ALA A 17 -5.84 6.62 16.25
C ALA A 17 -4.62 5.71 15.97
N ILE A 18 -4.27 4.79 16.88
CA ILE A 18 -3.18 3.83 16.70
C ILE A 18 -3.45 2.91 15.50
N ARG A 19 -4.66 2.35 15.39
CA ARG A 19 -5.02 1.48 14.27
C ARG A 19 -4.90 2.19 12.93
N ARG A 20 -5.36 3.44 12.84
CA ARG A 20 -5.24 4.27 11.63
C ARG A 20 -3.78 4.53 11.28
N LEU A 21 -2.95 4.90 12.26
CA LEU A 21 -1.52 5.12 12.06
C LEU A 21 -0.82 3.87 11.48
N LEU A 22 -1.16 2.69 12.00
CA LEU A 22 -0.60 1.42 11.51
C LEU A 22 -1.00 1.13 10.06
N ILE A 23 -2.25 1.44 9.68
CA ILE A 23 -2.73 1.26 8.30
C ILE A 23 -2.00 2.21 7.36
N GLU A 24 -1.90 3.49 7.72
CA GLU A 24 -1.19 4.51 6.93
C GLU A 24 0.28 4.13 6.73
N HIS A 25 0.96 3.68 7.79
CA HIS A 25 2.35 3.26 7.72
C HIS A 25 2.55 2.04 6.81
N ARG A 26 1.68 1.02 6.90
CA ARG A 26 1.73 -0.16 6.02
C ARG A 26 1.54 0.22 4.55
N ARG A 27 0.60 1.14 4.28
CA ARG A 27 0.37 1.63 2.92
C ARG A 27 1.57 2.37 2.37
N ALA A 28 2.17 3.27 3.16
CA ALA A 28 3.37 4.00 2.77
C ALA A 28 4.55 3.05 2.49
N LEU A 29 4.74 2.02 3.31
CA LEU A 29 5.75 0.99 3.04
C LEU A 29 5.47 0.26 1.73
N ALA A 30 4.22 -0.16 1.50
CA ALA A 30 3.86 -0.83 0.26
C ALA A 30 4.09 0.05 -0.97
N GLU A 31 3.77 1.34 -0.89
CA GLU A 31 4.02 2.31 -1.96
C GLU A 31 5.53 2.55 -2.18
N ASN A 32 6.33 2.62 -1.11
CA ASN A 32 7.78 2.82 -1.24
C ASN A 32 8.50 1.62 -1.86
N TYR A 33 8.12 0.39 -1.50
CA TYR A 33 8.81 -0.82 -1.95
C TYR A 33 8.20 -1.43 -3.22
N PHE A 34 6.88 -1.35 -3.40
CA PHE A 34 6.17 -2.00 -4.51
C PHE A 34 5.50 -1.00 -5.45
N GLY A 35 5.66 0.31 -5.22
CA GLY A 35 5.01 1.36 -6.02
C GLY A 35 5.65 1.61 -7.39
N ILE A 36 6.93 1.29 -7.59
CA ILE A 36 7.67 1.60 -8.83
C ILE A 36 7.06 0.92 -10.06
N ASP A 37 6.56 -0.29 -9.88
CA ASP A 37 5.95 -1.10 -10.94
C ASP A 37 4.45 -1.34 -10.74
N LYS A 38 3.84 -0.63 -9.78
CA LYS A 38 2.40 -0.68 -9.54
C LYS A 38 1.65 -0.18 -10.77
N GLY A 39 0.93 -1.08 -11.42
CA GLY A 39 0.23 -0.82 -12.69
C GLY A 39 1.08 -1.03 -13.95
N LYS A 40 2.37 -1.36 -13.81
CA LYS A 40 3.24 -1.78 -14.93
C LYS A 40 3.35 -3.30 -15.05
N ILE A 41 3.17 -4.02 -13.94
CA ILE A 41 3.13 -5.49 -13.93
C ILE A 41 1.70 -5.92 -14.24
N SER A 42 1.48 -6.47 -15.43
CA SER A 42 0.27 -7.21 -15.79
C SER A 42 0.41 -8.68 -15.40
N GLY A 43 -0.72 -9.40 -15.37
CA GLY A 43 -0.68 -10.86 -15.28
C GLY A 43 0.00 -11.45 -16.51
N PHE A 44 0.73 -12.55 -16.31
CA PHE A 44 1.40 -13.27 -17.40
C PHE A 44 0.38 -13.81 -18.41
N SER A 45 0.55 -13.48 -19.69
CA SER A 45 -0.28 -13.97 -20.80
C SER A 45 0.45 -15.06 -21.60
N GLU A 46 -0.26 -15.71 -22.52
CA GLU A 46 0.36 -16.65 -23.47
C GLU A 46 1.37 -15.94 -24.39
N GLU A 47 1.21 -14.63 -24.65
CA GLU A 47 2.13 -13.84 -25.48
C GLU A 47 3.47 -13.58 -24.76
N ASP A 48 3.48 -13.57 -23.42
CA ASP A 48 4.68 -13.40 -22.61
C ASP A 48 5.58 -14.65 -22.59
N ARG A 49 5.14 -15.76 -23.20
CA ARG A 49 5.84 -17.05 -23.15
C ARG A 49 7.18 -17.06 -23.88
N LEU A 50 7.47 -16.08 -24.74
CA LEU A 50 8.71 -15.97 -25.54
C LEU A 50 9.08 -17.26 -26.31
N GLU A 51 8.13 -18.19 -26.43
CA GLU A 51 8.29 -19.43 -27.19
C GLU A 51 8.09 -19.09 -28.66
N ASP A 52 9.19 -19.07 -29.42
CA ASP A 52 9.14 -19.14 -30.88
C ASP A 52 8.45 -20.45 -31.25
N ARG A 53 7.19 -20.35 -31.69
CA ARG A 53 6.44 -21.49 -32.23
C ARG A 53 6.83 -21.67 -33.71
N GLU A 54 8.02 -22.19 -33.95
CA GLU A 54 8.38 -22.84 -35.23
C GLU A 54 8.39 -24.36 -35.09
#